data_AF-A0A821Y3I2-F1
#
_entry.id   AF-A0A821Y3I2-F1
#
_cell.length_a   1.000
_cell.length_b   1.000
_cell.length_c   1.000
_cell.angle_alpha   90.00
_cell.angle_beta   90.00
_cell.angle_gamma   90.00
#
_symmetry.space_group_name_H-M   'P 1'
#
loop_
_entity.id
_entity.type
_entity.pdbx_description
1 polymer ?
#
loop_
_entity_poly.entity_id
_entity_poly.type
_entity_poly.pdbx_seq_one_letter_code
_entity_poly.pdbx_strand_id
1 'polypeptide(L)'
;MDSFMDFYFDEVFINLDRDCLNERYKRRELVQYFNSVITGCAKGQNKSDNATCKNFVNSALKYHNNCKSDNGDVCLMGKYHNLLYIAMKLAFDWSLQDNGVVASLLDELYACERTFERIFLGAIFGTSAPYFLAGWKSDFVDRQENVHALVFFLDHATNANLEFKDEEKTYRFIDVPLESCGKASPVRVVIQMGAAEILMILLRFGARITADHVSSNPIETILDRLQEYNGQYPNELVTCLKLTLRAVPHLNLTVDKSALKHLELPEDYNYQRRIVLEKYGEILKDHLVPSSRCGLQPVELKHLCRCQIRHVLWGNFELPFGIQNLPIPMSLKKYLDLCED
;
A
#
# COMPACT_ATOMS: atom_id res chain seq x y z
N MET A 1 31.74 7.54 7.74
CA MET A 1 30.60 7.38 6.82
C MET A 1 30.51 8.59 5.92
N ASP A 2 30.21 9.78 6.46
CA ASP A 2 29.93 10.99 5.67
C ASP A 2 31.07 11.36 4.70
N SER A 3 32.31 11.47 5.18
CA SER A 3 33.47 11.76 4.32
C SER A 3 33.75 10.70 3.24
N PHE A 4 33.43 9.43 3.51
CA PHE A 4 33.54 8.36 2.53
C PHE A 4 32.46 8.48 1.47
N MET A 5 31.23 8.79 1.87
CA MET A 5 30.10 8.92 0.95
C MET A 5 30.25 10.13 0.03
N ASP A 6 30.67 11.28 0.57
CA ASP A 6 30.97 12.47 -0.23
C ASP A 6 32.03 12.13 -1.30
N PHE A 7 33.16 11.52 -0.91
CA PHE A 7 34.19 11.07 -1.86
C PHE A 7 33.65 10.05 -2.88
N TYR A 8 32.91 9.03 -2.44
CA TYR A 8 32.38 8.01 -3.35
C TYR A 8 31.45 8.65 -4.39
N PHE A 9 30.58 9.55 -3.98
CA PHE A 9 29.64 10.19 -4.89
C PHE A 9 30.32 11.15 -5.87
N ASP A 10 31.27 11.95 -5.38
CA ASP A 10 31.93 12.99 -6.16
C ASP A 10 33.04 12.44 -7.08
N GLU A 11 33.67 11.31 -6.73
CA GLU A 11 34.82 10.78 -7.49
C GLU A 11 34.53 9.46 -8.20
N VAL A 12 33.62 8.63 -7.67
CA VAL A 12 33.33 7.30 -8.24
C VAL A 12 31.98 7.28 -8.94
N PHE A 13 30.90 7.63 -8.22
CA PHE A 13 29.55 7.50 -8.73
C PHE A 13 29.26 8.44 -9.89
N ILE A 14 29.80 9.66 -9.87
CA ILE A 14 29.62 10.65 -10.95
C ILE A 14 30.14 10.13 -12.29
N ASN A 15 31.18 9.30 -12.27
CA ASN A 15 31.85 8.76 -13.46
C ASN A 15 31.18 7.51 -14.05
N LEU A 16 30.17 6.95 -13.38
CA LEU A 16 29.40 5.82 -13.91
C LEU A 16 28.46 6.25 -15.04
N ASP A 17 28.17 5.37 -16.00
CA ASP A 17 27.18 5.64 -17.03
C ASP A 17 25.79 5.90 -16.42
N ARG A 18 25.01 6.83 -17.00
CA ARG A 18 23.68 7.19 -16.50
C ARG A 18 22.74 5.98 -16.37
N ASP A 19 22.82 5.04 -17.30
CA ASP A 19 21.93 3.86 -17.35
C ASP A 19 22.49 2.63 -16.63
N CYS A 20 23.63 2.75 -15.96
CA CYS A 20 24.31 1.61 -15.34
C CYS A 20 23.48 0.93 -14.25
N LEU A 21 22.48 1.59 -13.66
CA LEU A 21 21.63 1.02 -12.61
C LEU A 21 20.23 0.60 -13.09
N ASN A 22 19.97 0.60 -14.39
CA ASN A 22 18.68 0.13 -14.93
C ASN A 22 18.50 -1.38 -14.71
N GLU A 23 19.60 -2.13 -14.79
CA GLU A 23 19.60 -3.58 -14.57
C GLU A 23 19.58 -3.93 -13.08
N ARG A 24 18.64 -4.79 -12.68
CA ARG A 24 18.46 -5.22 -11.29
C ARG A 24 19.74 -5.79 -10.67
N TYR A 25 20.53 -6.58 -11.41
CA TYR A 25 21.72 -7.21 -10.82
C TYR A 25 22.79 -6.18 -10.44
N LYS A 26 22.98 -5.11 -11.23
CA LYS A 26 23.91 -4.01 -10.91
C LYS A 26 23.47 -3.25 -9.66
N ARG A 27 22.15 -3.02 -9.49
CA ARG A 27 21.63 -2.47 -8.23
C ARG A 27 21.90 -3.39 -7.04
N ARG A 28 21.73 -4.71 -7.20
CA ARG A 28 22.03 -5.69 -6.14
C ARG A 28 23.52 -5.71 -5.78
N GLU A 29 24.42 -5.64 -6.75
CA GLU A 29 25.86 -5.55 -6.51
C GLU A 29 26.19 -4.29 -5.70
N LEU A 30 25.59 -3.15 -6.05
CA LEU A 30 25.81 -1.90 -5.34
C LEU A 30 25.21 -1.92 -3.91
N VAL A 31 24.06 -2.56 -3.71
CA VAL A 31 23.52 -2.85 -2.36
C VAL A 31 24.48 -3.72 -1.55
N GLN A 32 25.04 -4.79 -2.13
CA GLN A 32 26.02 -5.66 -1.45
C GLN A 32 27.30 -4.91 -1.08
N TYR A 33 27.78 -4.05 -1.98
CA TYR A 33 28.92 -3.17 -1.73
C TYR A 33 28.65 -2.26 -0.53
N PHE A 34 27.52 -1.54 -0.52
CA PHE A 34 27.20 -0.63 0.56
C PHE A 34 26.84 -1.32 1.88
N ASN A 35 26.27 -2.53 1.85
CA ASN A 35 26.15 -3.37 3.04
C ASN A 35 27.53 -3.62 3.68
N SER A 36 28.55 -3.91 2.87
CA SER A 36 29.92 -4.10 3.34
C SER A 36 30.51 -2.81 3.91
N VAL A 37 30.27 -1.67 3.25
CA VAL A 37 30.70 -0.34 3.73
C VAL A 37 30.06 0.03 5.06
N ILE A 38 28.74 -0.13 5.19
CA ILE A 38 28.00 0.16 6.43
C ILE A 38 28.54 -0.70 7.56
N THR A 39 28.70 -2.01 7.34
CA THR A 39 29.28 -2.94 8.33
C THR A 39 30.69 -2.51 8.74
N GLY A 40 31.55 -2.18 7.77
CA GLY A 40 32.92 -1.75 8.04
C GLY A 40 32.99 -0.43 8.82
N CYS A 41 32.17 0.56 8.44
CA CYS A 41 32.09 1.85 9.11
C CYS A 41 31.53 1.74 10.53
N ALA A 42 30.49 0.94 10.74
CA ALA A 42 29.90 0.75 12.06
C ALA A 42 30.93 0.16 13.05
N LYS A 43 31.63 -0.90 12.63
CA LYS A 43 32.71 -1.52 13.42
C LYS A 43 33.89 -0.58 13.65
N GLY A 44 34.38 0.09 12.60
CA GLY A 44 35.55 0.95 12.69
C GLY A 44 35.33 2.25 13.48
N GLN A 45 34.10 2.77 13.49
CA GLN A 45 33.75 3.99 14.21
C GLN A 45 33.10 3.72 15.58
N ASN A 46 32.97 2.46 15.99
CA ASN A 46 32.25 2.02 17.19
C ASN A 46 30.85 2.67 17.31
N LYS A 47 30.13 2.73 16.17
CA LYS A 47 28.76 3.26 16.08
C LYS A 47 27.78 2.11 15.86
N SER A 48 26.53 2.31 16.28
CA SER A 48 25.46 1.37 15.95
C SER A 48 25.26 1.29 14.43
N ASP A 49 24.92 0.09 13.96
CA ASP A 49 24.57 -0.17 12.56
C ASP A 49 23.45 0.76 12.05
N ASN A 50 22.42 0.99 12.86
CA ASN A 50 21.27 1.84 12.53
C ASN A 50 21.71 3.30 12.27
N ALA A 51 22.59 3.86 13.10
CA ALA A 51 23.15 5.20 12.90
C ALA A 51 24.01 5.29 11.62
N THR A 52 24.76 4.24 11.30
CA THR A 52 25.59 4.21 10.08
C THR A 52 24.74 4.10 8.81
N CYS A 53 23.71 3.26 8.83
CA CYS A 53 22.71 3.17 7.76
C CYS A 53 21.94 4.49 7.59
N LYS A 54 21.51 5.12 8.70
CA LYS A 54 20.90 6.45 8.69
C LYS A 54 21.76 7.47 7.94
N ASN A 55 23.04 7.53 8.26
CA ASN A 55 23.99 8.44 7.60
C ASN A 55 24.14 8.12 6.11
N PHE A 56 24.15 6.85 5.72
CA PHE A 56 24.14 6.45 4.31
C PHE A 56 22.92 7.00 3.58
N VAL A 57 21.72 6.74 4.09
CA VAL A 57 20.45 7.15 3.45
C VAL A 57 20.39 8.67 3.33
N ASN A 58 20.77 9.40 4.37
CA ASN A 58 20.85 10.86 4.32
C ASN A 58 21.87 11.37 3.30
N SER A 59 23.02 10.71 3.15
CA SER A 59 24.03 11.09 2.16
C SER A 59 23.51 10.85 0.74
N ALA A 60 22.83 9.73 0.51
CA ALA A 60 22.21 9.41 -0.77
C ALA A 60 21.11 10.42 -1.14
N LEU A 61 20.25 10.80 -0.18
CA LEU A 61 19.23 11.84 -0.36
C LEU A 61 19.86 13.20 -0.66
N LYS A 62 20.86 13.60 0.12
CA LYS A 62 21.58 14.87 -0.10
C LYS A 62 22.19 14.92 -1.49
N TYR A 63 22.87 13.85 -1.92
CA TYR A 63 23.47 13.77 -3.25
C TYR A 63 22.41 13.88 -4.36
N HIS A 64 21.34 13.08 -4.26
CA HIS A 64 20.22 13.16 -5.20
C HIS A 64 19.63 14.58 -5.29
N ASN A 65 19.37 15.21 -4.14
CA ASN A 65 18.73 16.51 -4.07
C ASN A 65 19.63 17.64 -4.57
N ASN A 66 20.94 17.56 -4.34
CA ASN A 66 21.90 18.49 -4.95
C ASN A 66 21.86 18.37 -6.47
N CYS A 67 21.98 17.15 -7.03
CA CYS A 67 21.92 16.94 -8.48
C CYS A 67 20.59 17.38 -9.10
N LYS A 68 19.48 17.16 -8.38
CA LYS A 68 18.14 17.61 -8.78
C LYS A 68 18.05 19.14 -8.78
N SER A 69 18.54 19.80 -7.74
CA SER A 69 18.56 21.27 -7.63
C SER A 69 19.40 21.90 -8.74
N ASP A 70 20.59 21.34 -9.01
CA ASP A 70 21.47 21.78 -10.10
C ASP A 70 20.84 21.57 -11.49
N ASN A 71 19.86 20.66 -11.60
CA ASN A 71 19.09 20.38 -12.81
C ASN A 71 17.71 21.06 -12.80
N GLY A 72 17.57 22.20 -12.12
CA GLY A 72 16.33 22.99 -12.12
C GLY A 72 15.18 22.32 -11.39
N ASP A 73 15.47 21.66 -10.27
CA ASP A 73 14.54 20.89 -9.43
C ASP A 73 13.88 19.68 -10.13
N VAL A 74 14.47 19.22 -11.25
CA VAL A 74 14.03 18.03 -11.99
C VAL A 74 15.00 16.89 -11.75
N CYS A 75 14.49 15.72 -11.36
CA CYS A 75 15.32 14.55 -11.14
C CYS A 75 15.99 14.08 -12.45
N LEU A 76 17.30 13.79 -12.38
CA LEU A 76 18.11 13.35 -13.52
C LEU A 76 17.82 11.90 -13.97
N MET A 77 16.95 11.15 -13.28
CA MET A 77 16.62 9.75 -13.60
C MET A 77 17.87 8.86 -13.65
N GLY A 78 17.77 7.65 -14.23
CA GLY A 78 18.89 6.72 -14.39
C GLY A 78 19.56 6.40 -13.05
N LYS A 79 20.89 6.47 -12.99
CA LYS A 79 21.68 6.16 -11.78
C LYS A 79 21.33 7.07 -10.60
N TYR A 80 21.05 8.34 -10.84
CA TYR A 80 20.75 9.32 -9.78
C TYR A 80 19.47 8.94 -9.04
N HIS A 81 18.43 8.57 -9.80
CA HIS A 81 17.17 8.13 -9.21
C HIS A 81 17.24 6.71 -8.64
N ASN A 82 17.94 5.79 -9.33
CA ASN A 82 18.13 4.42 -8.83
C ASN A 82 18.95 4.37 -7.52
N LEU A 83 19.71 5.41 -7.19
CA LEU A 83 20.35 5.56 -5.88
C LEU A 83 19.32 5.61 -4.74
N LEU A 84 18.16 6.24 -4.94
CA LEU A 84 17.07 6.25 -3.96
C LEU A 84 16.53 4.83 -3.69
N TYR A 85 16.44 4.00 -4.73
CA TYR A 85 16.02 2.60 -4.58
C TYR A 85 17.05 1.73 -3.86
N ILE A 86 18.34 2.02 -4.04
CA ILE A 86 19.41 1.38 -3.27
C ILE A 86 19.33 1.82 -1.80
N ALA A 87 19.11 3.10 -1.54
CA ALA A 87 18.88 3.61 -0.18
C ALA A 87 17.62 3.00 0.45
N MET A 88 16.54 2.83 -0.32
CA MET A 88 15.30 2.17 0.12
C MET A 88 15.56 0.71 0.51
N LYS A 89 16.28 -0.03 -0.33
CA LYS A 89 16.64 -1.43 -0.05
C LYS A 89 17.51 -1.54 1.20
N LEU A 90 18.49 -0.65 1.37
CA LEU A 90 19.36 -0.64 2.55
C LEU A 90 18.65 -0.20 3.83
N ALA A 91 17.73 0.77 3.75
CA ALA A 91 16.89 1.15 4.89
C ALA A 91 16.07 -0.05 5.39
N PHE A 92 15.52 -0.84 4.47
CA PHE A 92 14.83 -2.09 4.78
C PHE A 92 15.78 -3.17 5.34
N ASP A 93 16.89 -3.47 4.67
CA ASP A 93 17.84 -4.53 5.07
C ASP A 93 18.40 -4.33 6.47
N TRP A 94 18.62 -3.08 6.85
CA TRP A 94 19.11 -2.71 8.18
C TRP A 94 18.00 -2.40 9.18
N SER A 95 16.73 -2.55 8.80
CA SER A 95 15.56 -2.21 9.61
C SER A 95 15.74 -0.84 10.27
N LEU A 96 16.02 0.18 9.45
CA LEU A 96 16.29 1.54 9.89
C LEU A 96 15.11 2.05 10.73
N GLN A 97 15.33 2.43 11.99
CA GLN A 97 14.24 2.76 12.92
C GLN A 97 13.79 4.24 12.83
N ASP A 98 14.56 5.07 12.13
CA ASP A 98 14.30 6.50 12.06
C ASP A 98 13.17 6.82 11.07
N ASN A 99 11.96 7.03 11.61
CA ASN A 99 10.78 7.40 10.82
C ASN A 99 11.01 8.64 9.94
N GLY A 100 11.75 9.65 10.42
CA GLY A 100 11.96 10.89 9.69
C GLY A 100 12.83 10.70 8.44
N VAL A 101 13.86 9.84 8.54
CA VAL A 101 14.73 9.54 7.39
C VAL A 101 14.04 8.65 6.37
N VAL A 102 13.31 7.62 6.80
CA VAL A 102 12.52 6.79 5.89
C VAL A 102 11.40 7.61 5.24
N ALA A 103 10.76 8.51 5.98
CA ALA A 103 9.77 9.45 5.45
C ALA A 103 10.35 10.37 4.38
N SER A 104 11.50 11.00 4.65
CA SER A 104 12.19 11.85 3.67
C SER A 104 12.54 11.09 2.38
N LEU A 105 12.87 9.81 2.50
CA LEU A 105 13.11 8.95 1.34
C LEU A 105 11.84 8.67 0.52
N LEU A 106 10.72 8.40 1.19
CA LEU A 106 9.43 8.21 0.52
C LEU A 106 8.94 9.51 -0.14
N ASP A 107 9.11 10.65 0.53
CA ASP A 107 8.78 11.98 -0.02
C ASP A 107 9.57 12.26 -1.30
N GLU A 108 10.88 11.98 -1.30
CA GLU A 108 11.70 12.23 -2.48
C GLU A 108 11.36 11.26 -3.63
N LEU A 109 11.12 9.98 -3.34
CA LEU A 109 10.62 9.02 -4.33
C LEU A 109 9.32 9.50 -4.98
N TYR A 110 8.35 9.94 -4.16
CA TYR A 110 7.08 10.44 -4.66
C TYR A 110 7.22 11.75 -5.44
N ALA A 111 8.08 12.67 -5.00
CA ALA A 111 8.32 13.92 -5.70
C ALA A 111 8.82 13.69 -7.13
N CYS A 112 9.59 12.61 -7.35
CA CYS A 112 10.11 12.22 -8.65
C CYS A 112 9.10 11.43 -9.50
N GLU A 113 8.39 10.45 -8.91
CA GLU A 113 7.60 9.48 -9.67
C GLU A 113 6.08 9.67 -9.60
N ARG A 114 5.60 10.37 -8.57
CA ARG A 114 4.16 10.50 -8.23
C ARG A 114 3.44 9.17 -7.96
N THR A 115 4.18 8.11 -7.64
CA THR A 115 3.66 6.78 -7.32
C THR A 115 4.61 6.03 -6.38
N PHE A 116 4.13 4.94 -5.78
CA PHE A 116 4.92 4.00 -4.98
C PHE A 116 4.87 2.58 -5.54
N GLU A 117 4.55 2.41 -6.82
CA GLU A 117 4.38 1.10 -7.45
C GLU A 117 5.57 0.15 -7.27
N ARG A 118 6.79 0.69 -7.11
CA ARG A 118 8.00 -0.09 -6.81
C ARG A 118 7.95 -0.87 -5.50
N ILE A 119 7.20 -0.37 -4.53
CA ILE A 119 6.97 -1.02 -3.23
C ILE A 119 5.76 -1.95 -3.31
N PHE A 120 4.67 -1.52 -3.97
CA PHE A 120 3.41 -2.28 -3.99
C PHE A 120 3.38 -3.45 -4.97
N LEU A 121 3.82 -3.27 -6.22
CA LEU A 121 3.61 -4.29 -7.27
C LEU A 121 4.35 -5.59 -6.97
N GLY A 122 5.52 -5.52 -6.34
CA GLY A 122 6.26 -6.70 -5.92
C GLY A 122 5.54 -7.53 -4.86
N ALA A 123 4.81 -6.87 -3.93
CA ALA A 123 4.02 -7.55 -2.90
C ALA A 123 2.71 -8.12 -3.45
N ILE A 124 2.07 -7.40 -4.38
CA ILE A 124 0.79 -7.79 -4.98
C ILE A 124 0.98 -8.93 -6.00
N PHE A 125 1.95 -8.79 -6.91
CA PHE A 125 2.11 -9.67 -8.07
C PHE A 125 3.37 -10.55 -8.03
N GLY A 126 4.21 -10.43 -7.00
CA GLY A 126 5.50 -11.11 -6.91
C GLY A 126 6.60 -10.41 -7.71
N THR A 127 7.74 -11.09 -7.85
CA THR A 127 8.99 -10.45 -8.33
C THR A 127 9.11 -10.27 -9.83
N SER A 128 8.36 -11.05 -10.61
CA SER A 128 8.47 -11.09 -12.08
C SER A 128 7.41 -10.23 -12.80
N ALA A 129 6.21 -10.13 -12.25
CA ALA A 129 5.11 -9.39 -12.86
C ALA A 129 5.37 -7.88 -13.04
N PRO A 130 6.07 -7.17 -12.12
CA PRO A 130 6.42 -5.77 -12.34
C PRO A 130 7.20 -5.51 -13.64
N TYR A 131 7.97 -6.49 -14.12
CA TYR A 131 8.70 -6.36 -15.37
C TYR A 131 7.77 -6.27 -16.57
N PHE A 132 6.68 -7.05 -16.56
CA PHE A 132 5.68 -7.03 -17.62
C PHE A 132 4.75 -5.81 -17.55
N LEU A 133 4.45 -5.33 -16.34
CA LEU A 133 3.52 -4.21 -16.12
C LEU A 133 4.20 -2.85 -16.28
N ALA A 134 5.43 -2.72 -15.78
CA ALA A 134 6.10 -1.43 -15.58
C ALA A 134 7.56 -1.41 -16.08
N GLY A 135 8.04 -2.50 -16.69
CA GLY A 135 9.37 -2.56 -17.30
C GLY A 135 10.55 -2.71 -16.32
N TRP A 136 10.29 -2.90 -15.02
CA TRP A 136 11.34 -3.06 -14.00
C TRP A 136 11.15 -4.33 -13.16
N LYS A 137 12.23 -4.89 -12.62
CA LYS A 137 12.17 -6.03 -11.69
C LYS A 137 12.31 -5.54 -10.25
N SER A 138 11.55 -6.11 -9.32
CA SER A 138 11.62 -5.77 -7.89
C SER A 138 13.03 -5.90 -7.32
N ASP A 139 13.42 -4.94 -6.50
CA ASP A 139 14.71 -4.92 -5.80
C ASP A 139 14.75 -5.95 -4.65
N PHE A 140 13.59 -6.44 -4.22
CA PHE A 140 13.44 -7.51 -3.23
C PHE A 140 13.51 -8.90 -3.88
N VAL A 141 14.14 -9.85 -3.22
CA VAL A 141 14.54 -11.17 -3.72
C VAL A 141 13.34 -12.03 -4.08
N ASP A 142 12.35 -12.10 -3.20
CA ASP A 142 11.17 -12.96 -3.33
C ASP A 142 9.88 -12.28 -2.84
N ARG A 143 8.75 -12.99 -2.94
CA ARG A 143 7.43 -12.48 -2.52
C ARG A 143 7.41 -12.14 -1.02
N GLN A 144 8.02 -12.96 -0.17
CA GLN A 144 7.99 -12.75 1.28
C GLN A 144 8.75 -11.47 1.65
N GLU A 145 9.91 -11.25 1.05
CA GLU A 145 10.68 -10.02 1.25
C GLU A 145 9.92 -8.78 0.75
N ASN A 146 9.21 -8.88 -0.39
CA ASN A 146 8.36 -7.78 -0.86
C ASN A 146 7.24 -7.44 0.14
N VAL A 147 6.59 -8.46 0.74
CA VAL A 147 5.54 -8.24 1.73
C VAL A 147 6.11 -7.60 3.00
N HIS A 148 7.25 -8.07 3.49
CA HIS A 148 7.91 -7.46 4.65
C HIS A 148 8.35 -6.02 4.37
N ALA A 149 8.87 -5.75 3.18
CA ALA A 149 9.22 -4.40 2.78
C ALA A 149 8.00 -3.48 2.71
N LEU A 150 6.89 -3.94 2.15
CA LEU A 150 5.63 -3.19 2.15
C LEU A 150 5.20 -2.84 3.58
N VAL A 151 5.22 -3.79 4.52
CA VAL A 151 4.89 -3.53 5.93
C VAL A 151 5.87 -2.54 6.56
N PHE A 152 7.17 -2.69 6.33
CA PHE A 152 8.19 -1.76 6.82
C PHE A 152 7.90 -0.31 6.38
N PHE A 153 7.61 -0.07 5.11
CA PHE A 153 7.31 1.28 4.63
C PHE A 153 5.94 1.78 5.08
N LEU A 154 4.95 0.90 5.22
CA LEU A 154 3.65 1.25 5.82
C LEU A 154 3.80 1.71 7.27
N ASP A 155 4.62 1.02 8.07
CA ASP A 155 4.91 1.36 9.46
C ASP A 155 5.52 2.76 9.55
N HIS A 156 6.59 3.01 8.80
CA HIS A 156 7.27 4.30 8.83
C HIS A 156 6.40 5.43 8.30
N ALA A 157 5.68 5.22 7.20
CA ALA A 157 4.80 6.24 6.62
C ALA A 157 3.65 6.60 7.57
N THR A 158 3.09 5.62 8.26
CA THR A 158 2.02 5.83 9.25
C THR A 158 2.55 6.60 10.46
N ASN A 159 3.68 6.17 11.04
CA ASN A 159 4.26 6.84 12.22
C ASN A 159 4.80 8.25 11.91
N ALA A 160 5.10 8.55 10.64
CA ALA A 160 5.49 9.88 10.18
C ALA A 160 4.30 10.71 9.66
N ASN A 161 3.08 10.19 9.72
CA ASN A 161 1.85 10.84 9.24
C ASN A 161 1.94 11.32 7.77
N LEU A 162 2.52 10.50 6.89
CA LEU A 162 2.78 10.91 5.52
C LEU A 162 1.51 11.08 4.69
N GLU A 163 1.45 12.21 3.98
CA GLU A 163 0.42 12.56 3.04
C GLU A 163 1.03 13.13 1.75
N PHE A 164 0.51 12.69 0.62
CA PHE A 164 1.00 12.97 -0.72
C PHE A 164 -0.09 13.65 -1.54
N LYS A 165 0.26 14.76 -2.19
CA LYS A 165 -0.67 15.52 -3.01
C LYS A 165 -0.49 15.19 -4.48
N ASP A 166 -1.60 14.83 -5.14
CA ASP A 166 -1.73 14.71 -6.58
C ASP A 166 -2.90 15.58 -7.04
N GLU A 167 -2.60 16.63 -7.80
CA GLU A 167 -3.56 17.66 -8.21
C GLU A 167 -4.35 18.23 -7.00
N GLU A 168 -5.67 17.98 -6.93
CA GLU A 168 -6.55 18.43 -5.85
C GLU A 168 -6.74 17.39 -4.74
N LYS A 169 -6.19 16.18 -4.90
CA LYS A 169 -6.39 15.07 -3.97
C LYS A 169 -5.18 14.86 -3.08
N THR A 170 -5.45 14.58 -1.81
CA THR A 170 -4.45 14.15 -0.84
C THR A 170 -4.64 12.66 -0.56
N TYR A 171 -3.54 11.92 -0.66
CA TYR A 171 -3.47 10.49 -0.43
C TYR A 171 -2.55 10.20 0.75
N ARG A 172 -2.87 9.20 1.56
CA ARG A 172 -1.87 8.58 2.42
C ARG A 172 -0.99 7.66 1.58
N PHE A 173 0.20 7.34 2.08
CA PHE A 173 1.12 6.39 1.42
C PHE A 173 0.40 5.14 0.88
N ILE A 174 -0.48 4.56 1.70
CA ILE A 174 -1.23 3.33 1.39
C ILE A 174 -2.26 3.48 0.26
N ASP A 175 -2.74 4.70 0.02
CA ASP A 175 -3.82 4.98 -0.92
C ASP A 175 -3.29 5.62 -2.22
N VAL A 176 -1.98 5.89 -2.33
CA VAL A 176 -1.37 6.48 -3.54
C VAL A 176 -1.65 5.58 -4.76
N PRO A 177 -2.23 6.13 -5.84
CA PRO A 177 -2.56 5.36 -7.04
C PRO A 177 -1.37 4.67 -7.71
N LEU A 178 -1.64 3.51 -8.31
CA LEU A 178 -0.66 2.74 -9.09
C LEU A 178 -0.78 3.10 -10.57
N GLU A 179 0.19 3.85 -11.09
CA GLU A 179 0.24 4.32 -12.49
C GLU A 179 0.10 3.18 -13.50
N SER A 180 0.90 2.12 -13.36
CA SER A 180 0.86 0.95 -14.25
C SER A 180 -0.44 0.12 -14.17
N CYS A 181 -1.32 0.41 -13.19
CA CYS A 181 -2.62 -0.23 -13.03
C CYS A 181 -3.77 0.75 -13.31
N GLY A 182 -3.57 1.72 -14.20
CA GLY A 182 -4.60 2.67 -14.62
C GLY A 182 -5.00 3.64 -13.51
N LYS A 183 -4.04 4.05 -12.67
CA LYS A 183 -4.25 4.90 -11.49
C LYS A 183 -5.26 4.34 -10.49
N ALA A 184 -5.37 3.01 -10.40
CA ALA A 184 -6.17 2.35 -9.37
C ALA A 184 -5.48 2.44 -7.99
N SER A 185 -6.27 2.55 -6.92
CA SER A 185 -5.73 2.43 -5.56
C SER A 185 -5.16 1.02 -5.29
N PRO A 186 -4.13 0.88 -4.44
CA PRO A 186 -3.54 -0.43 -4.15
C PRO A 186 -4.56 -1.46 -3.64
N VAL A 187 -5.48 -1.04 -2.76
CA VAL A 187 -6.53 -1.93 -2.23
C VAL A 187 -7.48 -2.44 -3.31
N ARG A 188 -7.80 -1.61 -4.31
CA ARG A 188 -8.63 -2.02 -5.44
C ARG A 188 -7.95 -3.12 -6.26
N VAL A 189 -6.67 -2.93 -6.58
CA VAL A 189 -5.89 -3.92 -7.36
C VAL A 189 -5.81 -5.24 -6.61
N VAL A 190 -5.56 -5.19 -5.29
CA VAL A 190 -5.52 -6.37 -4.42
C VAL A 190 -6.86 -7.11 -4.37
N ILE A 191 -7.97 -6.38 -4.27
CA ILE A 191 -9.32 -6.94 -4.34
C ILE A 191 -9.57 -7.63 -5.68
N GLN A 192 -9.21 -6.98 -6.79
CA GLN A 192 -9.36 -7.54 -8.14
C GLN A 192 -8.55 -8.82 -8.33
N MET A 193 -7.35 -8.88 -7.76
CA MET A 193 -6.51 -10.08 -7.79
C MET A 193 -7.01 -11.19 -6.83
N GLY A 194 -7.79 -10.83 -5.81
CA GLY A 194 -8.20 -11.78 -4.78
C GLY A 194 -7.03 -12.23 -3.91
N ALA A 195 -6.13 -11.33 -3.53
CA ALA A 195 -4.98 -11.62 -2.67
C ALA A 195 -5.32 -11.29 -1.20
N ALA A 196 -5.84 -12.26 -0.43
CA ALA A 196 -6.40 -11.99 0.89
C ALA A 196 -5.36 -11.56 1.92
N GLU A 197 -4.14 -12.12 1.83
CA GLU A 197 -3.01 -11.76 2.68
C GLU A 197 -2.67 -10.27 2.59
N ILE A 198 -2.48 -9.76 1.36
CA ILE A 198 -2.16 -8.35 1.14
C ILE A 198 -3.37 -7.48 1.48
N LEU A 199 -4.58 -7.95 1.19
CA LEU A 199 -5.80 -7.23 1.54
C LEU A 199 -5.91 -7.02 3.04
N MET A 200 -5.63 -8.05 3.84
CA MET A 200 -5.62 -7.96 5.29
C MET A 200 -4.62 -6.91 5.76
N ILE A 201 -3.39 -6.92 5.24
CA ILE A 201 -2.36 -5.92 5.57
C ILE A 201 -2.91 -4.53 5.26
N LEU A 202 -3.34 -4.28 4.02
CA LEU A 202 -3.77 -2.95 3.60
C LEU A 202 -4.96 -2.44 4.44
N LEU A 203 -5.96 -3.29 4.68
CA LEU A 203 -7.11 -2.91 5.49
C LEU A 203 -6.72 -2.65 6.95
N ARG A 204 -5.78 -3.39 7.54
CA ARG A 204 -5.30 -3.13 8.91
C ARG A 204 -4.63 -1.77 9.06
N PHE A 205 -3.83 -1.36 8.07
CA PHE A 205 -3.27 0.00 7.96
C PHE A 205 -4.30 1.07 7.50
N GLY A 206 -5.55 0.67 7.27
CA GLY A 206 -6.64 1.59 7.03
C GLY A 206 -6.80 2.03 5.58
N ALA A 207 -6.35 1.23 4.61
CA ALA A 207 -6.66 1.46 3.20
C ALA A 207 -8.17 1.61 2.99
N ARG A 208 -8.56 2.60 2.20
CA ARG A 208 -9.98 2.92 1.99
C ARG A 208 -10.52 2.22 0.76
N ILE A 209 -11.59 1.44 0.94
CA ILE A 209 -12.34 0.87 -0.17
C ILE A 209 -13.28 1.96 -0.71
N THR A 210 -12.82 2.70 -1.71
CA THR A 210 -13.62 3.71 -2.42
C THR A 210 -14.14 3.17 -3.75
N ALA A 211 -15.36 3.57 -4.10
CA ALA A 211 -15.85 3.45 -5.46
C ALA A 211 -15.42 4.71 -6.21
N ASP A 212 -14.26 4.66 -6.87
CA ASP A 212 -13.82 5.77 -7.70
C ASP A 212 -14.74 5.90 -8.92
N HIS A 213 -15.05 7.13 -9.34
CA HIS A 213 -16.05 7.44 -10.39
C HIS A 213 -15.82 6.76 -11.76
N VAL A 214 -14.63 6.20 -11.99
CA VAL A 214 -14.20 5.70 -13.30
C VAL A 214 -14.47 4.21 -13.47
N SER A 215 -14.89 3.48 -12.43
CA SER A 215 -14.91 2.01 -12.50
C SER A 215 -15.93 1.33 -11.57
N SER A 216 -16.17 0.03 -11.80
CA SER A 216 -17.06 -0.80 -10.98
C SER A 216 -16.62 -0.82 -9.51
N ASN A 217 -17.58 -0.94 -8.60
CA ASN A 217 -17.29 -1.04 -7.17
C ASN A 217 -16.35 -2.24 -6.88
N PRO A 218 -15.30 -2.08 -6.04
CA PRO A 218 -14.38 -3.19 -5.73
C PRO A 218 -15.09 -4.41 -5.13
N ILE A 219 -16.09 -4.19 -4.27
CA ILE A 219 -16.84 -5.30 -3.63
C ILE A 219 -17.70 -6.02 -4.66
N GLU A 220 -18.36 -5.29 -5.57
CA GLU A 220 -19.11 -5.89 -6.69
C GLU A 220 -18.23 -6.77 -7.55
N THR A 221 -16.97 -6.37 -7.78
CA THR A 221 -16.04 -7.18 -8.57
C THR A 221 -15.80 -8.55 -7.93
N ILE A 222 -15.75 -8.63 -6.60
CA ILE A 222 -15.67 -9.91 -5.88
C ILE A 222 -16.97 -10.70 -6.04
N LEU A 223 -18.11 -10.04 -5.85
CA LEU A 223 -19.43 -10.69 -5.92
C LEU A 223 -19.71 -11.25 -7.33
N ASP A 224 -19.41 -10.48 -8.37
CA ASP A 224 -19.58 -10.89 -9.78
C ASP A 224 -18.72 -12.11 -10.08
N ARG A 225 -17.45 -12.12 -9.65
CA ARG A 225 -16.58 -13.29 -9.80
C ARG A 225 -17.10 -14.50 -9.03
N LEU A 226 -17.64 -14.33 -7.82
CA LEU A 226 -18.20 -15.43 -7.04
C LEU A 226 -19.41 -16.07 -7.72
N GLN A 227 -20.25 -15.29 -8.41
CA GLN A 227 -21.40 -15.81 -9.16
C GLN A 227 -21.01 -16.81 -10.25
N GLU A 228 -19.85 -16.61 -10.89
CA GLU A 228 -19.34 -17.51 -11.94
C GLU A 228 -19.10 -18.94 -11.44
N TYR A 229 -18.91 -19.13 -10.12
CA TYR A 229 -18.61 -20.42 -9.52
C TYR A 229 -19.84 -21.23 -9.07
N ASN A 230 -21.07 -20.71 -9.23
CA ASN A 230 -22.33 -21.44 -9.01
C ASN A 230 -22.36 -22.28 -7.70
N GLY A 231 -21.99 -21.69 -6.57
CA GLY A 231 -21.98 -22.36 -5.25
C GLY A 231 -20.66 -23.02 -4.84
N GLN A 232 -19.68 -23.16 -5.75
CA GLN A 232 -18.35 -23.72 -5.46
C GLN A 232 -17.27 -22.64 -5.34
N TYR A 233 -17.38 -21.82 -4.30
CA TYR A 233 -16.59 -20.61 -4.18
C TYR A 233 -15.12 -20.86 -3.82
N PRO A 234 -14.16 -20.19 -4.48
CA PRO A 234 -12.76 -20.24 -4.07
C PRO A 234 -12.57 -19.62 -2.67
N ASN A 235 -11.91 -20.35 -1.77
CA ASN A 235 -11.67 -19.92 -0.39
C ASN A 235 -11.00 -18.54 -0.29
N GLU A 236 -10.05 -18.27 -1.17
CA GLU A 236 -9.32 -17.00 -1.18
C GLU A 236 -10.25 -15.81 -1.52
N LEU A 237 -11.16 -16.02 -2.47
CA LEU A 237 -12.10 -14.99 -2.92
C LEU A 237 -13.19 -14.73 -1.87
N VAL A 238 -13.66 -15.81 -1.20
CA VAL A 238 -14.55 -15.70 -0.03
C VAL A 238 -13.86 -14.97 1.12
N THR A 239 -12.58 -15.23 1.36
CA THR A 239 -11.79 -14.54 2.39
C THR A 239 -11.68 -13.06 2.06
N CYS A 240 -11.38 -12.71 0.80
CA CYS A 240 -11.36 -11.31 0.35
C CYS A 240 -12.70 -10.61 0.58
N LEU A 241 -13.82 -11.27 0.25
CA LEU A 241 -15.16 -10.73 0.50
C LEU A 241 -15.38 -10.46 1.99
N LYS A 242 -15.09 -11.45 2.85
CA LYS A 242 -15.24 -11.30 4.30
C LYS A 242 -14.39 -10.15 4.85
N LEU A 243 -13.13 -10.04 4.45
CA LEU A 243 -12.24 -8.95 4.88
C LEU A 243 -12.78 -7.58 4.46
N THR A 244 -13.22 -7.47 3.22
CA THR A 244 -13.81 -6.24 2.66
C THR A 244 -15.07 -5.83 3.44
N LEU A 245 -15.98 -6.78 3.70
CA LEU A 245 -17.22 -6.53 4.46
C LEU A 245 -16.97 -6.19 5.93
N ARG A 246 -15.85 -6.64 6.52
CA ARG A 246 -15.45 -6.23 7.88
C ARG A 246 -15.01 -4.77 7.93
N ALA A 247 -14.49 -4.23 6.83
CA ALA A 247 -13.94 -2.87 6.76
C ALA A 247 -14.98 -1.80 6.41
N VAL A 248 -16.17 -2.16 5.93
CA VAL A 248 -17.22 -1.22 5.52
C VAL A 248 -18.48 -1.34 6.38
N PRO A 249 -19.19 -0.23 6.70
CA PRO A 249 -20.41 -0.29 7.51
C PRO A 249 -21.55 -0.98 6.78
N HIS A 250 -21.67 -0.75 5.47
CA HIS A 250 -22.72 -1.26 4.60
C HIS A 250 -22.14 -1.68 3.25
N LEU A 251 -22.77 -2.66 2.60
CA LEU A 251 -22.53 -2.97 1.19
C LEU A 251 -23.21 -1.89 0.34
N ASN A 252 -22.41 -1.07 -0.33
CA ASN A 252 -22.89 -0.07 -1.27
C ASN A 252 -22.61 -0.57 -2.69
N LEU A 253 -23.63 -1.01 -3.40
CA LEU A 253 -23.57 -1.39 -4.81
C LEU A 253 -23.84 -0.19 -5.71
N THR A 254 -23.40 -0.31 -6.95
CA THR A 254 -23.61 0.62 -8.05
C THR A 254 -25.05 0.47 -8.50
N VAL A 255 -25.82 1.54 -8.32
CA VAL A 255 -27.23 1.60 -8.69
C VAL A 255 -27.37 2.55 -9.88
N ASP A 256 -27.74 2.02 -11.04
CA ASP A 256 -28.20 2.86 -12.13
C ASP A 256 -29.67 3.27 -11.90
N LYS A 257 -29.84 4.40 -11.20
CA LYS A 257 -31.18 4.97 -10.96
C LYS A 257 -31.87 5.37 -12.26
N SER A 258 -31.13 5.68 -13.32
CA SER A 258 -31.70 6.14 -14.60
C SER A 258 -32.41 5.01 -15.34
N ALA A 259 -31.84 3.80 -15.32
CA ALA A 259 -32.46 2.60 -15.87
C ALA A 259 -33.77 2.24 -15.14
N LEU A 260 -33.93 2.65 -13.87
CA LEU A 260 -35.09 2.34 -13.03
C LEU A 260 -36.12 3.47 -12.96
N LYS A 261 -35.92 4.60 -13.65
CA LYS A 261 -36.85 5.75 -13.65
C LYS A 261 -38.27 5.39 -14.09
N HIS A 262 -38.40 4.44 -15.01
CA HIS A 262 -39.69 4.02 -15.55
C HIS A 262 -40.61 3.30 -14.54
N LEU A 263 -40.08 2.94 -13.36
CA LEU A 263 -40.81 2.18 -12.35
C LEU A 263 -41.52 3.06 -11.31
N GLU A 264 -41.40 4.39 -11.40
CA GLU A 264 -42.07 5.36 -10.52
C GLU A 264 -41.91 5.03 -9.02
N LEU A 265 -40.73 4.54 -8.64
CA LEU A 265 -40.45 4.12 -7.26
C LEU A 265 -40.40 5.33 -6.31
N PRO A 266 -40.81 5.16 -5.03
CA PRO A 266 -40.69 6.22 -4.02
C PRO A 266 -39.27 6.76 -3.88
N GLU A 267 -39.12 8.02 -3.47
CA GLU A 267 -37.80 8.66 -3.28
C GLU A 267 -36.93 7.92 -2.25
N ASP A 268 -37.55 7.33 -1.23
CA ASP A 268 -36.92 6.56 -0.16
C ASP A 268 -36.76 5.06 -0.49
N TYR A 269 -37.02 4.65 -1.74
CA TYR A 269 -36.89 3.27 -2.15
C TYR A 269 -35.47 2.74 -1.94
N ASN A 270 -35.37 1.57 -1.30
CA ASN A 270 -34.10 0.91 -1.05
C ASN A 270 -33.59 0.17 -2.30
N TYR A 271 -32.98 0.93 -3.22
CA TYR A 271 -32.40 0.38 -4.45
C TYR A 271 -31.29 -0.65 -4.18
N GLN A 272 -30.52 -0.48 -3.09
CA GLN A 272 -29.45 -1.41 -2.72
C GLN A 272 -30.00 -2.80 -2.47
N ARG A 273 -31.06 -2.89 -1.64
CA ARG A 273 -31.74 -4.14 -1.31
C ARG A 273 -32.23 -4.87 -2.57
N ARG A 274 -32.79 -4.13 -3.53
CA ARG A 274 -33.28 -4.70 -4.78
C ARG A 274 -32.16 -5.35 -5.59
N ILE A 275 -31.09 -4.61 -5.88
CA ILE A 275 -29.97 -5.12 -6.69
C ILE A 275 -29.33 -6.33 -6.01
N VAL A 276 -29.17 -6.29 -4.68
CA VAL A 276 -28.63 -7.42 -3.92
C VAL A 276 -29.49 -8.68 -4.12
N LEU A 277 -30.81 -8.57 -4.03
CA LEU A 277 -31.72 -9.72 -4.20
C LEU A 277 -31.78 -10.22 -5.65
N GLU A 278 -31.83 -9.31 -6.62
CA GLU A 278 -31.95 -9.66 -8.05
C GLU A 278 -30.65 -10.22 -8.62
N LYS A 279 -29.51 -9.61 -8.31
CA LYS A 279 -28.20 -10.01 -8.84
C LYS A 279 -27.63 -11.13 -7.97
N TYR A 280 -27.48 -10.91 -6.66
CA TYR A 280 -26.67 -11.76 -5.79
C TYR A 280 -27.47 -12.75 -4.92
N GLY A 281 -28.68 -13.15 -5.36
CA GLY A 281 -29.59 -14.01 -4.59
C GLY A 281 -28.97 -15.32 -4.09
N GLU A 282 -28.21 -16.04 -4.94
CA GLU A 282 -27.55 -17.30 -4.53
C GLU A 282 -26.45 -17.07 -3.49
N ILE A 283 -25.63 -16.02 -3.64
CA ILE A 283 -24.59 -15.65 -2.66
C ILE A 283 -25.20 -15.35 -1.28
N LEU A 284 -26.41 -14.77 -1.24
CA LEU A 284 -27.14 -14.53 0.01
C LEU A 284 -27.69 -15.82 0.62
N LYS A 285 -28.22 -16.73 -0.20
CA LYS A 285 -28.70 -18.05 0.24
C LYS A 285 -27.56 -18.87 0.84
N ASP A 286 -26.36 -18.74 0.28
CA ASP A 286 -25.15 -19.40 0.75
C ASP A 286 -24.49 -18.67 1.94
N HIS A 287 -25.13 -17.61 2.47
CA HIS A 287 -24.68 -16.85 3.63
C HIS A 287 -23.26 -16.26 3.52
N LEU A 288 -22.80 -15.99 2.30
CA LEU A 288 -21.49 -15.35 2.08
C LEU A 288 -21.49 -13.86 2.43
N VAL A 289 -22.63 -13.19 2.29
CA VAL A 289 -22.83 -11.80 2.71
C VAL A 289 -23.90 -11.76 3.81
N PRO A 290 -23.60 -11.19 4.98
CA PRO A 290 -24.61 -11.05 6.04
C PRO A 290 -25.79 -10.18 5.58
N SER A 291 -27.01 -10.62 5.89
CA SER A 291 -28.26 -9.88 5.63
C SER A 291 -28.22 -8.45 6.19
N SER A 292 -27.56 -8.27 7.33
CA SER A 292 -27.38 -6.99 8.00
C SER A 292 -26.48 -6.03 7.22
N ARG A 293 -25.56 -6.51 6.37
CA ARG A 293 -24.70 -5.66 5.52
C ARG A 293 -25.37 -5.19 4.24
N CYS A 294 -26.45 -5.84 3.81
CA CYS A 294 -27.11 -5.62 2.52
C CYS A 294 -28.42 -4.81 2.59
N GLY A 295 -28.76 -4.26 3.76
CA GLY A 295 -30.02 -3.53 3.95
C GLY A 295 -31.27 -4.42 4.02
N LEU A 296 -31.11 -5.75 4.15
CA LEU A 296 -32.20 -6.67 4.46
C LEU A 296 -32.57 -6.64 5.96
N GLN A 297 -31.57 -6.39 6.81
CA GLN A 297 -31.70 -6.19 8.24
C GLN A 297 -30.85 -4.99 8.67
N PRO A 298 -31.17 -4.35 9.82
CA PRO A 298 -30.30 -3.34 10.41
C PRO A 298 -28.90 -3.91 10.70
N VAL A 299 -27.87 -3.08 10.54
CA VAL A 299 -26.48 -3.43 10.91
C VAL A 299 -26.37 -3.56 12.42
N GLU A 300 -25.59 -4.54 12.90
CA GLU A 300 -25.34 -4.70 14.33
C GLU A 300 -24.57 -3.49 14.87
N LEU A 301 -25.00 -2.95 16.01
CA LEU A 301 -24.34 -1.81 16.66
C LEU A 301 -22.84 -2.06 16.89
N LYS A 302 -22.45 -3.29 17.27
CA LYS A 302 -21.04 -3.70 17.43
C LYS A 302 -20.22 -3.42 16.16
N HIS A 303 -20.78 -3.68 14.99
CA HIS A 303 -20.10 -3.45 13.70
C HIS A 303 -20.02 -1.98 13.33
N LEU A 304 -21.10 -1.23 13.53
CA LEU A 304 -21.09 0.23 13.33
C LEU A 304 -20.03 0.87 14.23
N CYS A 305 -19.94 0.44 15.49
CA CYS A 305 -18.89 0.88 16.41
C CYS A 305 -17.48 0.52 15.90
N ARG A 306 -17.26 -0.68 15.36
CA ARG A 306 -15.96 -1.04 14.74
C ARG A 306 -15.60 -0.08 13.61
N CYS A 307 -16.50 0.14 12.66
CA CYS A 307 -16.24 1.04 11.54
C CYS A 307 -15.99 2.48 12.01
N GLN A 308 -16.78 2.98 12.98
CA GLN A 308 -16.61 4.33 13.51
C GLN A 308 -15.30 4.50 14.29
N ILE A 309 -14.96 3.56 15.18
CA ILE A 309 -13.71 3.60 15.94
C ILE A 309 -12.51 3.55 14.98
N ARG A 310 -12.53 2.64 14.01
CA ARG A 310 -11.49 2.56 12.98
C ARG A 310 -11.40 3.83 12.16
N HIS A 311 -12.52 4.47 11.82
CA HIS A 311 -12.52 5.75 11.11
C HIS A 311 -11.84 6.86 11.93
N VAL A 312 -12.10 6.92 13.24
CA VAL A 312 -11.43 7.89 14.13
C VAL A 312 -9.94 7.57 14.26
N LEU A 313 -9.55 6.31 14.46
CA LEU A 313 -8.14 5.91 14.51
C LEU A 313 -7.43 6.22 13.18
N TRP A 314 -8.08 5.95 12.05
CA TRP A 314 -7.60 6.31 10.73
C TRP A 314 -7.34 7.82 10.70
N GLY A 315 -8.31 8.67 11.05
CA GLY A 315 -8.15 10.14 11.04
C GLY A 315 -6.97 10.66 11.87
N ASN A 316 -6.51 9.89 12.86
CA ASN A 316 -5.38 10.24 13.73
C ASN A 316 -4.06 9.51 13.39
N PHE A 317 -3.99 8.76 12.29
CA PHE A 317 -2.82 7.93 11.91
C PHE A 317 -2.49 6.82 12.93
N GLU A 318 -3.51 6.35 13.64
CA GLU A 318 -3.40 5.37 14.72
C GLU A 318 -3.80 3.95 14.29
N LEU A 319 -3.94 3.68 12.98
CA LEU A 319 -4.18 2.33 12.47
C LEU A 319 -2.89 1.72 11.90
N PRO A 320 -2.51 0.48 12.27
CA PRO A 320 -3.17 -0.37 13.27
C PRO A 320 -2.74 -0.10 14.73
N PHE A 321 -1.69 0.70 14.94
CA PHE A 321 -0.95 0.75 16.21
C PHE A 321 -1.78 1.20 17.42
N GLY A 322 -2.56 2.26 17.29
CA GLY A 322 -3.37 2.82 18.35
C GLY A 322 -4.48 1.91 18.86
N ILE A 323 -4.87 0.87 18.10
CA ILE A 323 -5.78 -0.17 18.60
C ILE A 323 -5.21 -0.83 19.87
N GLN A 324 -3.90 -1.06 19.91
CA GLN A 324 -3.24 -1.68 21.06
C GLN A 324 -3.24 -0.78 22.30
N ASN A 325 -3.32 0.53 22.10
CA ASN A 325 -3.34 1.53 23.18
C ASN A 325 -4.74 1.74 23.78
N LEU A 326 -5.80 1.21 23.15
CA LEU A 326 -7.16 1.36 23.67
C LEU A 326 -7.36 0.58 24.98
N PRO A 327 -8.05 1.15 25.99
CA PRO A 327 -8.33 0.49 27.27
C PRO A 327 -9.52 -0.47 27.18
N ILE A 328 -9.45 -1.44 26.26
CA ILE A 328 -10.51 -2.42 25.99
C ILE A 328 -9.95 -3.86 26.01
N PRO A 329 -10.79 -4.88 26.23
CA PRO A 329 -10.38 -6.28 26.18
C PRO A 329 -9.70 -6.68 24.86
N MET A 330 -8.77 -7.65 24.93
CA MET A 330 -8.00 -8.13 23.78
C MET A 330 -8.89 -8.67 22.64
N SER A 331 -10.00 -9.32 22.96
CA SER A 331 -10.98 -9.79 21.96
C SER A 331 -11.57 -8.64 21.14
N LEU A 332 -11.86 -7.49 21.78
CA LEU A 332 -12.32 -6.30 21.06
C LEU A 332 -11.18 -5.65 20.27
N LYS A 333 -9.94 -5.68 20.75
CA LYS A 333 -8.77 -5.21 19.96
C LYS A 333 -8.62 -6.01 18.67
N LYS A 334 -8.67 -7.34 18.75
CA LYS A 334 -8.61 -8.23 17.57
C LYS A 334 -9.79 -8.01 16.62
N TYR A 335 -10.99 -7.75 17.16
CA TYR A 335 -12.17 -7.40 16.37
C TYR A 335 -11.99 -6.07 15.61
N LEU A 336 -11.46 -5.04 16.29
CA LEU A 336 -11.14 -3.74 15.67
C LEU A 336 -9.99 -3.86 14.65
N ASP A 337 -9.04 -4.76 14.87
CA ASP A 337 -7.91 -5.03 13.99
C ASP A 337 -8.24 -6.01 12.84
N LEU A 338 -9.54 -6.31 12.62
CA LEU A 338 -10.06 -7.15 11.54
C LEU A 338 -9.63 -8.63 11.58
N CYS A 339 -8.88 -9.06 12.60
CA CYS A 339 -8.43 -10.42 12.80
C CYS A 339 -9.58 -11.38 13.15
N GLU A 340 -10.57 -10.90 13.90
CA GLU A 340 -11.74 -11.68 14.38
C GLU A 340 -13.05 -10.96 14.03
N ASP A 341 -14.19 -11.67 14.05
CA ASP A 341 -15.54 -11.12 13.80
C ASP A 341 -16.48 -11.35 15.00
#